data_AF-A0A7S0LVL7-F1
#
_entry.id   AF-A0A7S0LVL7-F1
#
_cell.length_a   1.000
_cell.length_b   1.000
_cell.length_c   1.000
_cell.angle_alpha   90.00
_cell.angle_beta   90.00
_cell.angle_gamma   90.00
#
_symmetry.space_group_name_H-M   'P 1'
#
loop_
_entity.id
_entity.type
_entity.pdbx_description
1 polymer ?
#
loop_
_entity_poly.entity_id
_entity_poly.type
_entity_poly.pdbx_seq_one_letter_code
_entity_poly.pdbx_strand_id
1 'polypeptide(L)'
;MPYNCTWLPTEVCSAQMKNFPPFFLNDSVFGSIGDFDKAKGSLVLTILVGKVINAFTKVIFTFSLKNMPTNHQATTVVLSAGQISNFGQNSKAFASSVMTNPEGYLFGVQNGYRPLETVLPGFLFGTVEQSTPVAAAVNNIITVSFATNILCANGSILTLTGLNRIGNRSKTAFLDIYGHNSSVFLYGRGEFDAALPGILKLTVAKPILGGSIVSFNFIISNQEMDSDAQIM
;
A
#
# COMPACT_ATOMS: atom_id res chain seq x y z
N MET A 1 -6.88 15.50 25.80
CA MET A 1 -6.45 14.33 26.59
C MET A 1 -6.71 13.09 25.74
N PRO A 2 -5.79 12.12 25.68
CA PRO A 2 -5.54 11.34 24.47
C PRO A 2 -6.50 10.15 24.34
N TYR A 3 -7.04 9.94 23.14
CA TYR A 3 -7.70 8.69 22.76
C TYR A 3 -6.61 7.65 22.47
N ASN A 4 -6.26 6.87 23.50
CA ASN A 4 -5.55 5.61 23.32
C ASN A 4 -6.56 4.54 22.89
N CYS A 5 -6.41 3.99 21.68
CA CYS A 5 -7.03 2.72 21.32
C CYS A 5 -5.93 1.67 21.18
N THR A 6 -5.79 0.83 22.21
CA THR A 6 -4.97 -0.38 22.19
C THR A 6 -5.64 -1.43 21.31
N TRP A 7 -4.88 -1.98 20.36
CA TRP A 7 -5.30 -3.07 19.50
C TRP A 7 -5.37 -4.39 20.30
N LEU A 8 -6.56 -4.95 20.43
CA LEU A 8 -6.76 -6.40 20.61
C LEU A 8 -7.69 -6.91 19.50
N PRO A 9 -7.40 -8.08 18.91
CA PRO A 9 -8.22 -8.64 17.85
C PRO A 9 -9.43 -9.37 18.45
N THR A 10 -10.57 -9.30 17.77
CA THR A 10 -11.84 -9.98 18.08
C THR A 10 -12.82 -9.27 19.02
N GLU A 11 -13.32 -8.09 18.63
CA GLU A 11 -14.72 -7.72 18.92
C GLU A 11 -15.37 -7.06 17.70
N VAL A 12 -16.54 -7.58 17.34
CA VAL A 12 -17.42 -7.06 16.29
C VAL A 12 -17.96 -5.72 16.76
N CYS A 13 -17.42 -4.62 16.24
CA CYS A 13 -17.99 -3.29 16.48
C CYS A 13 -19.18 -3.07 15.53
N SER A 14 -20.30 -3.73 15.82
CA SER A 14 -21.60 -3.50 15.21
C SER A 14 -22.32 -2.32 15.87
N ALA A 15 -21.71 -1.15 15.83
CA ALA A 15 -22.33 0.15 16.10
C ALA A 15 -21.24 1.21 15.92
N GLN A 16 -21.11 1.79 14.73
CA GLN A 16 -20.55 3.12 14.41
C GLN A 16 -20.23 3.19 12.90
N MET A 17 -21.26 3.33 12.06
CA MET A 17 -21.10 3.90 10.71
C MET A 17 -22.16 4.99 10.47
N LYS A 18 -22.56 5.70 11.54
CA LYS A 18 -23.08 7.05 11.39
C LYS A 18 -21.86 7.96 11.53
N ASN A 19 -21.61 8.80 10.53
CA ASN A 19 -20.54 9.81 10.44
C ASN A 19 -19.27 9.34 9.72
N PHE A 20 -19.27 9.44 8.39
CA PHE A 20 -18.04 9.59 7.62
C PHE A 20 -17.43 11.00 7.89
N PRO A 21 -16.09 11.16 7.83
CA PRO A 21 -15.41 12.46 8.01
C PRO A 21 -15.83 13.48 6.94
N PRO A 22 -15.59 14.80 7.17
CA PRO A 22 -16.21 15.88 6.40
C PRO A 22 -15.88 15.78 4.90
N PHE A 23 -16.93 15.89 4.10
CA PHE A 23 -16.86 15.98 2.65
C PHE A 23 -16.29 17.35 2.28
N PHE A 24 -15.30 17.39 1.37
CA PHE A 24 -15.02 18.63 0.64
C PHE A 24 -15.97 18.68 -0.55
N LEU A 25 -17.20 19.09 -0.27
CA LEU A 25 -18.11 19.57 -1.28
C LEU A 25 -17.79 21.03 -1.58
N ASN A 26 -18.01 21.46 -2.81
CA ASN A 26 -18.26 22.87 -3.06
C ASN A 26 -19.65 23.15 -2.42
N ASP A 27 -19.61 23.41 -1.11
CA ASP A 27 -20.61 22.99 -0.11
C ASP A 27 -21.78 23.95 0.07
N SER A 28 -22.62 24.08 -0.96
CA SER A 28 -23.91 24.78 -0.77
C SER A 28 -25.13 24.01 -1.24
N VAL A 29 -24.95 22.92 -2.00
CA VAL A 29 -26.07 22.23 -2.67
C VAL A 29 -26.50 20.96 -1.94
N PHE A 30 -25.57 20.10 -1.50
CA PHE A 30 -25.89 18.77 -0.95
C PHE A 30 -25.72 18.66 0.58
N GLY A 31 -25.16 19.71 1.21
CA GLY A 31 -24.70 19.64 2.60
C GLY A 31 -23.49 18.72 2.77
N SER A 32 -23.07 18.49 4.02
CA SER A 32 -21.84 17.76 4.32
C SER A 32 -22.06 16.28 4.67
N ILE A 33 -23.21 15.69 4.36
CA ILE A 33 -23.53 14.28 4.69
C ILE A 33 -24.35 13.65 3.56
N GLY A 34 -23.95 12.45 3.13
CA GLY A 34 -24.74 11.57 2.25
C GLY A 34 -25.28 10.34 3.00
N ASP A 35 -26.37 9.77 2.50
CA ASP A 35 -26.95 8.54 3.03
C ASP A 35 -26.33 7.32 2.33
N PHE A 36 -25.54 6.54 3.05
CA PHE A 36 -24.84 5.38 2.50
C PHE A 36 -25.46 4.07 2.98
N ASP A 37 -26.08 3.33 2.06
CA ASP A 37 -26.56 1.97 2.27
C ASP A 37 -25.45 0.97 1.90
N LYS A 38 -24.74 0.48 2.91
CA LYS A 38 -23.65 -0.50 2.74
C LYS A 38 -24.13 -1.82 2.15
N ALA A 39 -25.36 -2.26 2.45
CA ALA A 39 -25.87 -3.53 1.95
C ALA A 39 -26.16 -3.45 0.45
N LYS A 40 -26.58 -2.27 -0.03
CA LYS A 40 -26.81 -2.00 -1.46
C LYS A 40 -25.59 -1.43 -2.20
N GLY A 41 -24.56 -0.98 -1.48
CA GLY A 41 -23.42 -0.27 -2.07
C GLY A 41 -23.82 1.08 -2.69
N SER A 42 -24.81 1.76 -2.12
CA SER A 42 -25.40 2.97 -2.70
C SER A 42 -25.17 4.18 -1.79
N LEU A 43 -24.67 5.28 -2.37
CA LEU A 43 -24.57 6.58 -1.73
C LEU A 43 -25.61 7.52 -2.35
N VAL A 44 -26.51 8.05 -1.53
CA VAL A 44 -27.52 9.02 -1.93
C VAL A 44 -27.12 10.40 -1.40
N LEU A 45 -27.04 11.37 -2.31
CA LEU A 45 -26.86 12.79 -1.97
C LEU A 45 -28.19 13.52 -2.20
N THR A 46 -28.63 14.28 -1.21
CA THR A 46 -29.89 15.04 -1.29
C THR A 46 -29.58 16.51 -1.51
N ILE A 47 -30.20 17.12 -2.52
CA ILE A 47 -30.13 18.57 -2.71
C ILE A 47 -30.89 19.23 -1.55
N LEU A 48 -30.22 20.15 -0.85
CA LEU A 48 -30.78 20.89 0.26
C LEU A 48 -31.99 21.72 -0.19
N VAL A 49 -32.96 21.88 0.72
CA VAL A 49 -34.16 22.67 0.47
C VAL A 49 -33.78 24.09 0.04
N GLY A 50 -34.41 24.58 -1.03
CA GLY A 50 -34.14 25.91 -1.59
C GLY A 50 -32.86 26.01 -2.42
N LYS A 51 -32.14 24.90 -2.63
CA LYS A 51 -30.97 24.84 -3.53
C LYS A 51 -31.34 24.20 -4.86
N VAL A 52 -30.57 24.56 -5.88
CA VAL A 52 -30.72 24.05 -7.25
C VAL A 52 -29.35 23.80 -7.85
N ILE A 53 -29.26 22.78 -8.70
CA ILE A 53 -28.13 22.59 -9.60
C ILE A 53 -28.57 23.14 -10.95
N ASN A 54 -27.94 24.21 -11.39
CA ASN A 54 -28.23 24.76 -12.71
C ASN A 54 -27.77 23.78 -13.79
N ALA A 55 -28.55 23.64 -14.86
CA ALA A 55 -28.17 22.84 -16.01
C ALA A 55 -26.78 23.25 -16.52
N PHE A 56 -26.03 22.28 -17.05
CA PHE A 56 -24.66 22.47 -17.55
C PHE A 56 -23.62 22.89 -16.50
N THR A 57 -23.96 22.86 -15.21
CA THR A 57 -23.01 23.07 -14.13
C THR A 57 -22.27 21.77 -13.80
N LYS A 58 -20.94 21.80 -13.82
CA LYS A 58 -20.12 20.68 -13.37
C LYS A 58 -20.20 20.55 -11.85
N VAL A 59 -20.66 19.40 -11.37
CA VAL A 59 -20.67 19.05 -9.95
C VAL A 59 -19.51 18.10 -9.66
N ILE A 60 -18.73 18.41 -8.62
CA ILE A 60 -17.63 17.57 -8.13
C ILE A 60 -17.82 17.41 -6.63
N PHE A 61 -17.72 16.18 -6.15
CA PHE A 61 -17.66 15.87 -4.73
C PHE A 61 -16.65 14.76 -4.49
N THR A 62 -16.10 14.71 -3.29
CA THR A 62 -15.13 13.71 -2.87
C THR A 62 -15.51 13.17 -1.50
N PHE A 63 -15.21 11.90 -1.29
CA PHE A 63 -15.37 11.24 0.00
C PHE A 63 -14.27 10.21 0.16
N SER A 64 -13.92 9.91 1.41
CA SER A 64 -12.92 8.88 1.73
C SER A 64 -13.63 7.59 2.07
N LEU A 65 -13.13 6.48 1.53
CA LEU A 65 -13.55 5.13 1.89
C LEU A 65 -12.34 4.31 2.31
N LYS A 66 -12.58 3.34 3.19
CA LYS A 66 -11.56 2.35 3.55
C LYS A 66 -11.61 1.21 2.55
N ASN A 67 -10.48 0.92 1.93
CA ASN A 67 -10.35 -0.24 1.04
C ASN A 67 -10.46 -1.56 1.82
N MET A 68 -11.00 -2.58 1.16
CA MET A 68 -11.05 -3.93 1.71
C MET A 68 -9.64 -4.54 1.79
N PRO A 69 -9.36 -5.42 2.78
CA PRO A 69 -8.04 -6.01 2.98
C PRO A 69 -7.78 -7.22 2.07
N THR A 70 -8.41 -7.30 0.89
CA THR A 70 -8.27 -8.39 -0.07
C THR A 70 -8.28 -7.83 -1.48
N ASN A 71 -7.78 -8.61 -2.44
CA ASN A 71 -7.82 -8.24 -3.86
C ASN A 71 -9.26 -8.09 -4.34
N HIS A 72 -9.55 -7.00 -5.05
CA HIS A 72 -10.81 -6.81 -5.77
C HIS A 72 -10.54 -6.11 -7.09
N GLN A 73 -11.21 -6.62 -8.13
CA GLN A 73 -11.26 -5.93 -9.41
C GLN A 73 -12.17 -4.70 -9.30
N ALA A 74 -11.84 -3.68 -10.07
CA ALA A 74 -12.59 -2.45 -10.20
C ALA A 74 -14.06 -2.73 -10.47
N THR A 75 -14.93 -1.95 -9.85
CA THR A 75 -16.36 -2.00 -10.15
C THR A 75 -16.72 -0.98 -11.22
N THR A 76 -17.82 -1.23 -11.92
CA THR A 76 -18.52 -0.19 -12.67
C THR A 76 -19.32 0.65 -11.68
N VAL A 77 -19.14 1.97 -11.73
CA VAL A 77 -19.95 2.92 -10.95
C VAL A 77 -21.07 3.44 -11.85
N VAL A 78 -22.30 3.42 -11.33
CA VAL A 78 -23.48 3.96 -12.01
C VAL A 78 -23.96 5.16 -11.25
N LEU A 79 -24.18 6.27 -11.96
CA LEU A 79 -24.82 7.46 -11.41
C LEU A 79 -26.26 7.54 -11.90
N SER A 80 -27.18 7.74 -10.97
CA SER A 80 -28.58 8.02 -11.27
C SER A 80 -29.05 9.15 -10.37
N ALA A 81 -30.09 9.85 -10.81
CA ALA A 81 -30.75 10.86 -10.00
C ALA A 81 -32.26 10.63 -10.08
N GLY A 82 -32.92 10.73 -8.92
CA GLY A 82 -34.35 10.52 -8.78
C GLY A 82 -35.18 11.61 -9.48
N GLN A 83 -36.47 11.68 -9.11
CA GLN A 83 -37.37 12.67 -9.70
C GLN A 83 -36.87 14.11 -9.49
N ILE A 84 -37.08 14.94 -10.51
CA ILE A 84 -36.79 16.37 -10.45
C ILE A 84 -37.96 17.05 -9.76
N SER A 85 -37.81 17.37 -8.48
CA SER A 85 -38.88 17.87 -7.60
C SER A 85 -39.58 19.14 -8.12
N ASN A 86 -38.89 19.97 -8.90
CA ASN A 86 -39.42 21.26 -9.36
C ASN A 86 -40.41 21.17 -10.55
N PHE A 87 -40.59 20.01 -11.16
CA PHE A 87 -41.52 19.82 -12.29
C PHE A 87 -42.78 19.01 -11.91
N GLY A 88 -43.07 18.85 -10.60
CA GLY A 88 -44.22 18.11 -10.09
C GLY A 88 -44.05 16.59 -10.10
N GLN A 89 -45.04 15.87 -9.57
CA GLN A 89 -44.99 14.41 -9.34
C GLN A 89 -44.82 13.55 -10.62
N ASN A 90 -44.96 14.16 -11.81
CA ASN A 90 -44.83 13.50 -13.11
C ASN A 90 -43.47 13.71 -13.79
N SER A 91 -42.51 14.34 -13.11
CA SER A 91 -41.17 14.51 -13.67
C SER A 91 -40.46 13.17 -13.81
N LYS A 92 -39.82 12.96 -14.97
CA LYS A 92 -39.00 11.77 -15.20
C LYS A 92 -37.69 11.88 -14.40
N ALA A 93 -37.26 10.77 -13.83
CA ALA A 93 -35.93 10.64 -13.26
C ALA A 93 -34.87 10.76 -14.35
N PHE A 94 -33.65 11.14 -13.97
CA PHE A 94 -32.51 11.04 -14.88
C PHE A 94 -32.24 9.56 -15.18
N ALA A 95 -32.00 9.25 -16.46
CA ALA A 95 -31.53 7.93 -16.83
C ALA A 95 -30.23 7.62 -16.11
N SER A 96 -30.08 6.36 -15.67
CA SER A 96 -28.83 5.91 -15.07
C SER A 96 -27.72 5.96 -16.13
N SER A 97 -26.56 6.47 -15.74
CA SER A 97 -25.38 6.55 -16.60
C SER A 97 -24.23 5.78 -15.96
N VAL A 98 -23.60 4.92 -16.77
CA VAL A 98 -22.33 4.29 -16.38
C VAL A 98 -21.25 5.36 -16.40
N MET A 99 -20.52 5.49 -15.29
CA MET A 99 -19.40 6.41 -15.18
C MET A 99 -18.17 5.79 -15.86
N THR A 100 -17.41 6.63 -16.55
CA THR A 100 -16.16 6.21 -17.18
C THR A 100 -15.09 5.91 -16.14
N ASN A 101 -14.44 4.77 -16.29
CA ASN A 101 -13.32 4.39 -15.46
C ASN A 101 -12.04 5.07 -15.96
N PRO A 102 -11.29 5.77 -15.10
CA PRO A 102 -10.01 6.32 -15.50
C PRO A 102 -9.00 5.20 -15.80
N GLU A 103 -8.09 5.49 -16.72
CA GLU A 103 -6.96 4.63 -17.03
C GLU A 103 -5.70 5.08 -16.29
N GLY A 104 -4.68 4.22 -16.29
CA GLY A 104 -3.35 4.55 -15.78
C GLY A 104 -2.96 3.77 -14.53
N TYR A 105 -1.75 4.05 -14.07
CA TYR A 105 -1.14 3.40 -12.92
C TYR A 105 -1.22 4.29 -11.70
N LEU A 106 -1.78 3.77 -10.61
CA LEU A 106 -1.70 4.41 -9.30
C LEU A 106 -0.85 3.52 -8.40
N PHE A 107 0.23 4.07 -7.84
CA PHE A 107 1.17 3.31 -7.00
C PHE A 107 1.74 2.05 -7.67
N GLY A 108 1.90 2.05 -9.00
CA GLY A 108 2.38 0.89 -9.76
C GLY A 108 1.31 -0.16 -10.08
N VAL A 109 0.07 0.03 -9.60
CA VAL A 109 -1.06 -0.84 -9.90
C VAL A 109 -1.72 -0.39 -11.19
N GLN A 110 -1.72 -1.27 -12.20
CA GLN A 110 -2.44 -1.01 -13.44
C GLN A 110 -3.92 -0.82 -13.14
N ASN A 111 -4.54 0.20 -13.74
CA ASN A 111 -5.92 0.57 -13.46
C ASN A 111 -6.18 1.01 -12.02
N GLY A 112 -5.15 1.34 -11.23
CA GLY A 112 -5.31 1.69 -9.82
C GLY A 112 -6.12 2.97 -9.55
N TYR A 113 -6.40 3.78 -10.58
CA TYR A 113 -7.34 4.90 -10.48
C TYR A 113 -8.81 4.48 -10.56
N ARG A 114 -9.09 3.24 -11.00
CA ARG A 114 -10.46 2.76 -11.15
C ARG A 114 -11.12 2.58 -9.77
N PRO A 115 -12.41 2.92 -9.62
CA PRO A 115 -13.09 2.83 -8.35
C PRO A 115 -13.08 1.40 -7.78
N LEU A 116 -12.74 1.31 -6.49
CA LEU A 116 -12.73 0.07 -5.69
C LEU A 116 -11.78 -1.04 -6.18
N GLU A 117 -10.85 -0.74 -7.10
CA GLU A 117 -9.72 -1.63 -7.38
C GLU A 117 -8.85 -1.72 -6.12
N THR A 118 -8.57 -2.94 -5.67
CA THR A 118 -7.71 -3.17 -4.51
C THR A 118 -6.76 -4.32 -4.80
N VAL A 119 -5.49 -4.14 -4.41
CA VAL A 119 -4.47 -5.17 -4.53
C VAL A 119 -3.72 -5.32 -3.21
N LEU A 120 -3.39 -6.56 -2.87
CA LEU A 120 -2.55 -6.92 -1.74
C LEU A 120 -1.09 -6.64 -2.09
N PRO A 121 -0.34 -5.94 -1.24
CA PRO A 121 1.11 -5.80 -1.41
C PRO A 121 1.80 -7.15 -1.41
N GLY A 122 2.73 -7.35 -2.34
CA GLY A 122 3.51 -8.57 -2.45
C GLY A 122 4.73 -8.43 -3.35
N PHE A 123 5.59 -9.45 -3.31
CA PHE A 123 6.71 -9.58 -4.24
C PHE A 123 6.25 -10.29 -5.51
N LEU A 124 6.67 -9.77 -6.66
CA LEU A 124 6.50 -10.43 -7.96
C LEU A 124 7.51 -11.57 -8.12
N PHE A 125 8.74 -11.34 -7.64
CA PHE A 125 9.81 -12.32 -7.53
C PHE A 125 10.85 -11.87 -6.50
N GLY A 126 11.71 -12.81 -6.10
CA GLY A 126 12.90 -12.52 -5.30
C GLY A 126 13.97 -13.60 -5.48
N THR A 127 15.23 -13.20 -5.62
CA THR A 127 16.40 -14.09 -5.62
C THR A 127 17.44 -13.61 -4.63
N VAL A 128 18.17 -14.58 -4.05
CA VAL A 128 19.32 -14.35 -3.18
C VAL A 128 20.41 -15.32 -3.64
N GLU A 129 21.51 -14.78 -4.14
CA GLU A 129 22.57 -15.55 -4.80
C GLU A 129 23.91 -15.25 -4.13
N GLN A 130 24.71 -16.30 -3.91
CA GLN A 130 26.05 -16.17 -3.33
C GLN A 130 27.12 -16.38 -4.40
N SER A 131 28.23 -15.65 -4.32
CA SER A 131 29.34 -15.81 -5.26
C SER A 131 30.21 -17.03 -4.98
N THR A 132 30.26 -17.51 -3.73
CA THR A 132 31.04 -18.70 -3.37
C THR A 132 30.42 -19.51 -2.21
N PRO A 133 30.32 -20.85 -2.35
CA PRO A 133 29.93 -21.74 -1.26
C PRO A 133 31.11 -22.15 -0.36
N VAL A 134 32.34 -21.73 -0.67
CA VAL A 134 33.55 -22.22 0.00
C VAL A 134 33.61 -21.69 1.43
N ALA A 135 33.77 -22.60 2.39
CA ALA A 135 33.92 -22.25 3.80
C ALA A 135 35.16 -21.36 4.02
N ALA A 136 35.09 -20.45 4.99
CA ALA A 136 36.15 -19.47 5.28
C ALA A 136 36.50 -18.50 4.14
N ALA A 137 35.81 -18.58 2.99
CA ALA A 137 36.04 -17.63 1.91
C ALA A 137 35.74 -16.21 2.39
N VAL A 138 36.74 -15.34 2.24
CA VAL A 138 36.59 -13.90 2.42
C VAL A 138 35.96 -13.30 1.17
N ASN A 139 35.27 -12.17 1.35
CA ASN A 139 34.60 -11.44 0.27
C ASN A 139 33.56 -12.25 -0.51
N ASN A 140 32.79 -13.12 0.16
CA ASN A 140 31.60 -13.72 -0.45
C ASN A 140 30.55 -12.64 -0.69
N ILE A 141 30.10 -12.51 -1.93
CA ILE A 141 29.11 -11.51 -2.34
C ILE A 141 27.74 -12.17 -2.32
N ILE A 142 26.83 -11.61 -1.53
CA ILE A 142 25.40 -11.95 -1.58
C ILE A 142 24.69 -10.90 -2.42
N THR A 143 24.11 -11.34 -3.54
CA THR A 143 23.31 -10.51 -4.44
C THR A 143 21.83 -10.77 -4.19
N VAL A 144 21.07 -9.71 -3.96
CA VAL A 144 19.64 -9.76 -3.72
C VAL A 144 18.94 -9.02 -4.86
N SER A 145 17.96 -9.66 -5.50
CA SER A 145 17.16 -9.05 -6.55
C SER A 145 15.67 -9.32 -6.33
N PHE A 146 14.81 -8.32 -6.44
CA PHE A 146 13.36 -8.49 -6.28
C PHE A 146 12.58 -7.41 -7.03
N ALA A 147 11.27 -7.60 -7.15
CA ALA A 147 10.32 -6.55 -7.53
C ALA A 147 9.04 -6.67 -6.70
N THR A 148 8.39 -5.54 -6.40
CA THR A 148 7.10 -5.50 -5.71
C THR A 148 5.97 -5.25 -6.70
N ASN A 149 4.75 -5.69 -6.40
CA ASN A 149 3.58 -5.43 -7.24
C ASN A 149 2.95 -4.05 -7.03
N ILE A 150 3.34 -3.37 -5.94
CA ILE A 150 2.86 -2.03 -5.56
C ILE A 150 4.04 -1.17 -5.09
N LEU A 151 3.85 0.15 -5.11
CA LEU A 151 4.80 1.14 -4.59
C LEU A 151 5.25 0.79 -3.18
N CYS A 152 6.55 0.64 -2.99
CA CYS A 152 7.17 0.67 -1.67
C CYS A 152 7.51 2.12 -1.33
N ALA A 153 6.77 2.74 -0.41
CA ALA A 153 6.93 4.15 -0.07
C ALA A 153 8.20 4.42 0.76
N ASN A 154 8.65 5.67 0.79
CA ASN A 154 9.73 6.11 1.68
C ASN A 154 9.37 5.79 3.16
N GLY A 155 10.33 5.29 3.91
CA GLY A 155 10.18 4.84 5.29
C GLY A 155 9.73 3.38 5.44
N SER A 156 9.33 2.71 4.34
CA SER A 156 9.04 1.27 4.37
C SER A 156 10.29 0.47 4.77
N ILE A 157 10.08 -0.62 5.50
CA ILE A 157 11.18 -1.49 5.95
C ILE A 157 11.08 -2.82 5.22
N LEU A 158 12.10 -3.12 4.41
CA LEU A 158 12.31 -4.46 3.88
C LEU A 158 13.17 -5.24 4.86
N THR A 159 12.79 -6.48 5.14
CA THR A 159 13.50 -7.33 6.10
C THR A 159 14.05 -8.55 5.39
N LEU A 160 15.36 -8.73 5.45
CA LEU A 160 16.05 -9.94 5.01
C LEU A 160 16.39 -10.76 6.25
N THR A 161 15.91 -12.01 6.31
CA THR A 161 16.13 -12.91 7.45
C THR A 161 16.96 -14.12 7.05
N GLY A 162 17.43 -14.88 8.03
CA GLY A 162 18.23 -16.10 7.79
C GLY A 162 19.74 -15.87 7.73
N LEU A 163 20.22 -14.65 8.00
CA LEU A 163 21.65 -14.29 7.97
C LEU A 163 22.39 -14.66 9.26
N ASN A 164 22.05 -15.81 9.86
CA ASN A 164 22.57 -16.22 11.18
C ASN A 164 24.03 -16.67 11.13
N ARG A 165 24.49 -17.16 9.98
CA ARG A 165 25.81 -17.80 9.78
C ARG A 165 26.79 -16.92 9.00
N ILE A 166 26.64 -15.60 9.08
CA ILE A 166 27.59 -14.67 8.49
C ILE A 166 28.82 -14.57 9.41
N GLY A 167 30.00 -14.91 8.90
CA GLY A 167 31.22 -15.07 9.70
C GLY A 167 31.84 -13.74 10.15
N ASN A 168 31.58 -12.65 9.43
CA ASN A 168 32.04 -11.33 9.79
C ASN A 168 30.84 -10.41 9.94
N ARG A 169 30.22 -10.40 11.13
CA ARG A 169 29.35 -9.27 11.49
C ARG A 169 30.27 -8.06 11.52
N SER A 170 30.00 -7.07 10.66
CA SER A 170 30.54 -5.72 10.86
C SER A 170 30.57 -5.44 12.36
N LYS A 171 31.66 -4.88 12.90
CA LYS A 171 31.72 -4.52 14.35
C LYS A 171 30.64 -3.50 14.75
N THR A 172 29.81 -3.08 13.79
CA THR A 172 28.68 -2.19 13.93
C THR A 172 27.38 -2.94 13.65
N ALA A 173 26.26 -2.40 14.12
CA ALA A 173 24.93 -2.91 13.78
C ALA A 173 24.58 -2.74 12.27
N PHE A 174 25.46 -2.15 11.45
CA PHE A 174 25.18 -1.82 10.06
C PHE A 174 25.95 -2.70 9.08
N LEU A 175 25.31 -2.98 7.95
CA LEU A 175 25.88 -3.68 6.79
C LEU A 175 25.74 -2.79 5.56
N ASP A 176 26.86 -2.34 5.02
CA ASP A 176 26.87 -1.57 3.79
C ASP A 176 26.41 -2.44 2.61
N ILE A 177 25.61 -1.85 1.74
CA ILE A 177 25.15 -2.49 0.50
C ILE A 177 25.67 -1.71 -0.71
N TYR A 178 25.91 -2.43 -1.78
CA TYR A 178 26.51 -1.93 -3.01
C TYR A 178 25.60 -2.22 -4.21
N GLY A 179 25.98 -1.69 -5.37
CA GLY A 179 25.22 -1.83 -6.62
C GLY A 179 24.33 -0.64 -6.91
N HIS A 180 23.70 -0.66 -8.10
CA HIS A 180 22.98 0.48 -8.64
C HIS A 180 21.81 0.93 -7.76
N ASN A 181 21.10 -0.02 -7.14
CA ASN A 181 19.95 0.30 -6.30
C ASN A 181 20.30 0.48 -4.81
N SER A 182 21.58 0.50 -4.41
CA SER A 182 21.97 0.79 -3.02
C SER A 182 21.39 2.12 -2.52
N SER A 183 21.38 3.16 -3.38
CA SER A 183 20.86 4.49 -3.04
C SER A 183 19.33 4.57 -2.85
N VAL A 184 18.61 3.48 -3.12
CA VAL A 184 17.18 3.35 -2.78
C VAL A 184 17.00 3.20 -1.28
N PHE A 185 17.99 2.64 -0.59
CA PHE A 185 17.97 2.40 0.84
C PHE A 185 18.71 3.50 1.61
N LEU A 186 18.27 3.73 2.85
CA LEU A 186 18.78 4.78 3.70
C LEU A 186 20.29 4.58 3.94
N TYR A 187 21.07 5.61 3.57
CA TYR A 187 22.54 5.62 3.60
C TYR A 187 23.23 4.49 2.80
N GLY A 188 22.50 3.77 1.93
CA GLY A 188 23.07 2.62 1.22
C GLY A 188 23.53 1.50 2.15
N ARG A 189 22.80 1.26 3.24
CA ARG A 189 23.11 0.19 4.21
C ARG A 189 21.85 -0.41 4.83
N GLY A 190 21.98 -1.63 5.33
CA GLY A 190 21.01 -2.25 6.23
C GLY A 190 21.45 -2.17 7.69
N GLU A 191 20.51 -2.35 8.60
CA GLU A 191 20.71 -2.39 10.04
C GLU A 191 20.27 -3.75 10.58
N PHE A 192 21.16 -4.44 11.29
CA PHE A 192 20.82 -5.68 11.98
C PHE A 192 19.90 -5.40 13.16
N ASP A 193 18.89 -6.25 13.33
CA ASP A 193 18.04 -6.21 14.51
C ASP A 193 18.85 -6.57 15.76
N ALA A 194 18.80 -5.70 16.76
CA ALA A 194 19.55 -5.87 18.00
C ALA A 194 18.98 -7.00 18.89
N ALA A 195 17.69 -7.31 18.76
CA ALA A 195 17.02 -8.34 19.55
C ALA A 195 17.02 -9.70 18.86
N LEU A 196 17.00 -9.73 17.53
CA LEU A 196 16.89 -10.95 16.73
C LEU A 196 18.09 -11.15 15.81
N PRO A 197 18.95 -12.17 16.05
CA PRO A 197 20.09 -12.43 15.18
C PRO A 197 19.63 -12.79 13.75
N GLY A 198 20.47 -12.44 12.78
CA GLY A 198 20.27 -12.81 11.37
C GLY A 198 19.12 -12.08 10.65
N ILE A 199 18.57 -11.03 11.27
CA ILE A 199 17.57 -10.14 10.66
C ILE A 199 18.26 -8.84 10.27
N LEU A 200 18.26 -8.53 8.98
CA LEU A 200 18.74 -7.27 8.40
C LEU A 200 17.56 -6.44 7.92
N LYS A 201 17.42 -5.22 8.44
CA LYS A 201 16.39 -4.26 8.06
C LYS A 201 16.96 -3.22 7.09
N LEU A 202 16.25 -3.01 6.00
CA LEU A 202 16.58 -2.06 4.94
C LEU A 202 15.48 -1.02 4.85
N THR A 203 15.77 0.20 5.29
CA THR A 203 14.83 1.31 5.24
C THR A 203 14.85 1.94 3.85
N VAL A 204 13.70 1.97 3.18
CA VAL A 204 13.54 2.60 1.87
C VAL A 204 13.63 4.11 2.02
N ALA A 205 14.61 4.75 1.39
CA ALA A 205 14.80 6.20 1.38
C ALA A 205 14.28 6.87 0.09
N LYS A 206 14.17 6.11 -1.00
CA LYS A 206 13.57 6.54 -2.27
C LYS A 206 12.46 5.57 -2.66
N PRO A 207 11.25 6.04 -3.03
CA PRO A 207 10.15 5.14 -3.37
C PRO A 207 10.53 4.15 -4.48
N ILE A 208 10.16 2.87 -4.30
CA ILE A 208 10.34 1.81 -5.31
C ILE A 208 9.01 1.64 -6.02
N LEU A 209 8.93 2.04 -7.28
CA LEU A 209 7.72 1.86 -8.08
C LEU A 209 7.43 0.36 -8.27
N GLY A 210 6.15 -0.04 -8.15
CA GLY A 210 5.73 -1.40 -8.46
C GLY A 210 6.18 -1.82 -9.86
N GLY A 211 6.62 -3.07 -10.01
CA GLY A 211 7.19 -3.63 -11.23
C GLY A 211 8.66 -3.27 -11.48
N SER A 212 9.26 -2.33 -10.74
CA SER A 212 10.69 -2.02 -10.87
C SER A 212 11.55 -3.11 -10.26
N ILE A 213 12.58 -3.53 -10.99
CA ILE A 213 13.60 -4.45 -10.47
C ILE A 213 14.55 -3.67 -9.57
N VAL A 214 14.70 -4.15 -8.34
CA VAL A 214 15.69 -3.67 -7.38
C VAL A 214 16.73 -4.75 -7.19
N SER A 215 18.00 -4.39 -7.40
CA SER A 215 19.14 -5.26 -7.18
C SER A 215 20.25 -4.55 -6.41
N PHE A 216 20.73 -5.20 -5.36
CA PHE A 216 21.87 -4.75 -4.58
C PHE A 216 22.66 -5.97 -4.10
N ASN A 217 23.89 -5.75 -3.64
CA ASN A 217 24.68 -6.79 -3.04
C ASN A 217 25.35 -6.31 -1.76
N PHE A 218 25.82 -7.25 -0.95
CA PHE A 218 26.67 -6.97 0.19
C PHE A 218 27.74 -8.03 0.31
N ILE A 219 28.84 -7.67 0.96
CA ILE A 219 30.01 -8.53 1.09
C ILE A 219 30.03 -9.08 2.51
N ILE A 220 30.13 -10.41 2.63
CA ILE A 220 30.30 -11.13 3.89
C ILE A 220 31.50 -12.06 3.81
N SER A 221 31.92 -12.59 4.96
CA SER A 221 32.78 -13.76 5.02
C SER A 221 31.92 -14.97 5.35
N ASN A 222 32.18 -16.10 4.70
CA ASN A 222 31.58 -17.36 5.11
C ASN A 222 32.16 -17.75 6.46
N GLN A 223 31.32 -18.19 7.40
CA GLN A 223 31.79 -18.66 8.69
C GLN A 223 32.72 -19.86 8.48
N GLU A 224 33.82 -19.92 9.24
CA GLU A 224 34.55 -21.18 9.42
C GLU A 224 33.59 -22.18 10.07
N MET A 225 33.67 -23.47 9.70
CA MET A 225 33.03 -24.49 10.53
C MET A 225 33.55 -24.29 11.96
N ASP A 226 32.65 -24.24 12.95
CA ASP A 226 33.06 -24.41 14.34
C ASP A 226 33.98 -25.63 14.42
N SER A 227 35.05 -25.54 15.20
CA SER A 227 36.09 -26.55 15.35
C SER A 227 35.61 -27.92 15.84
N ASP A 228 34.30 -28.10 16.02
CA ASP A 228 33.65 -29.33 16.48
C ASP A 228 33.11 -30.21 15.35
N ALA A 229 33.25 -29.80 14.09
CA ALA A 229 33.01 -30.69 12.95
C ALA A 229 34.30 -31.33 12.44
N GLN A 230 35.08 -31.93 13.35
CA GLN A 230 35.87 -33.08 12.97
C GLN A 230 35.02 -34.35 13.16
N ILE A 231 35.11 -35.23 12.14
CA ILE A 231 34.63 -36.62 12.10
C ILE A 231 33.17 -36.80 11.63
N MET A 232 33.00 -37.00 10.33
CA MET A 232 32.69 -38.31 9.74
C MET A 232 33.03 -38.35 8.26
#